data_AF-A0A800CCF4-F1
#
_entry.id   AF-A0A800CCF4-F1
#
_cell.length_a   1.000
_cell.length_b   1.000
_cell.length_c   1.000
_cell.angle_alpha   90.00
_cell.angle_beta   90.00
_cell.angle_gamma   90.00
#
_symmetry.space_group_name_H-M   'P 1'
#
loop_
_entity.id
_entity.type
_entity.pdbx_description
1 polymer ?
#
loop_
_entity_poly.entity_id
_entity_poly.type
_entity_poly.pdbx_seq_one_letter_code
_entity_poly.pdbx_strand_id
1 'polypeptide(L)'
;MVQPASRGQRENRIKELKLDFGGDTLLCSDFNANALYFFISALSYNLFAFMRQLLPGELTQHRAMMLRWRLHAMAAKVVKTGRQLFVKLKAKHRTLLEQVLIALKTFEPRPV
;
A
#
# COMPACT_ATOMS: atom_id res chain seq x y z
N MET A 1 -5.97 23.02 5.59
CA MET A 1 -5.94 23.50 4.19
C MET A 1 -5.66 22.32 3.26
N VAL A 2 -6.69 21.72 2.67
CA VAL A 2 -6.54 20.66 1.65
C VAL A 2 -6.25 21.36 0.32
N GLN A 3 -5.00 21.36 -0.14
CA GLN A 3 -4.68 21.90 -1.46
C GLN A 3 -5.43 21.10 -2.54
N PRO A 4 -6.09 21.76 -3.51
CA PRO A 4 -6.76 21.06 -4.59
C PRO A 4 -5.74 20.25 -5.38
N ALA A 5 -5.96 18.94 -5.46
CA ALA A 5 -5.06 18.06 -6.22
C ALA A 5 -4.94 18.56 -7.67
N SER A 6 -3.70 18.88 -8.07
CA SER A 6 -3.39 19.33 -9.42
C SER A 6 -3.79 18.28 -10.45
N ARG A 7 -4.03 18.70 -11.70
CA ARG A 7 -4.46 17.79 -12.78
C ARG A 7 -3.51 16.60 -12.93
N GLY A 8 -2.20 16.82 -12.83
CA GLY A 8 -1.19 15.77 -12.89
C GLY A 8 -1.30 14.74 -11.76
N GLN A 9 -1.65 15.16 -10.54
CA GLN A 9 -1.86 14.23 -9.43
C GLN A 9 -3.09 13.34 -9.65
N ARG A 10 -4.17 13.88 -10.22
CA ARG A 10 -5.37 13.09 -10.55
C ARG A 10 -5.06 12.03 -11.59
N GLU A 11 -4.32 12.40 -12.63
CA GLU A 11 -3.90 11.47 -13.68
C GLU A 11 -3.02 10.35 -13.12
N ASN A 12 -2.10 10.68 -12.21
CA ASN A 12 -1.28 9.66 -11.57
C ASN A 12 -2.12 8.68 -10.72
N ARG A 13 -3.13 9.16 -9.99
CA ARG A 13 -4.05 8.28 -9.24
C ARG A 13 -4.86 7.35 -10.15
N ILE A 14 -5.34 7.85 -11.29
CA ILE A 14 -6.04 7.02 -12.28
C ILE A 14 -5.09 5.96 -12.87
N LYS A 15 -3.84 6.34 -13.17
CA LYS A 15 -2.81 5.39 -13.64
C LYS A 15 -2.52 4.30 -12.62
N GLU A 16 -2.41 4.65 -11.34
CA GLU A 16 -2.22 3.67 -10.26
C GLU A 16 -3.42 2.71 -10.15
N LEU A 17 -4.66 3.23 -10.15
CA LEU A 17 -5.86 2.39 -10.10
C LEU A 17 -5.91 1.38 -11.27
N LYS A 18 -5.60 1.82 -12.48
CA LYS A 18 -5.61 0.95 -13.66
C LYS A 18 -4.48 -0.09 -13.60
N LEU A 19 -3.24 0.38 -13.47
CA LEU A 19 -2.05 -0.47 -13.62
C LEU A 19 -1.76 -1.36 -12.40
N ASP A 20 -1.98 -0.85 -11.19
CA ASP A 20 -1.61 -1.58 -9.96
C ASP A 20 -2.79 -2.38 -9.36
N PHE A 21 -4.04 -1.99 -9.65
CA PHE A 21 -5.25 -2.61 -9.09
C PHE A 21 -6.19 -3.20 -10.15
N GLY A 22 -5.78 -3.22 -11.42
CA GLY A 22 -6.53 -3.81 -12.52
C GLY A 22 -7.82 -3.09 -12.86
N GLY A 23 -7.95 -1.79 -12.54
CA GLY A 23 -9.15 -0.99 -12.81
C GLY A 23 -9.45 -0.76 -14.30
N ASP A 24 -8.68 -1.34 -15.20
CA ASP A 24 -8.89 -1.37 -16.65
C ASP A 24 -9.25 -2.75 -17.21
N THR A 25 -9.36 -3.78 -16.35
CA THR A 25 -9.66 -5.15 -16.77
C THR A 25 -11.15 -5.41 -16.81
N LEU A 26 -11.63 -6.03 -17.91
CA LEU A 26 -12.98 -6.58 -18.04
C LEU A 26 -12.86 -8.10 -18.06
N LEU A 27 -13.40 -8.76 -17.05
CA LEU A 27 -13.22 -10.21 -16.87
C LEU A 27 -14.23 -11.03 -17.69
N CYS A 28 -15.43 -10.49 -17.90
CA CYS A 28 -16.54 -11.19 -18.53
C CYS A 28 -17.31 -10.28 -19.50
N SER A 29 -18.24 -10.86 -20.29
CA SER A 29 -19.18 -10.07 -21.11
C SER A 29 -20.35 -9.47 -20.32
N ASP A 30 -20.47 -9.80 -19.04
CA ASP A 30 -21.52 -9.27 -18.16
C ASP A 30 -21.13 -7.91 -17.58
N PHE A 31 -21.98 -6.91 -17.80
CA PHE A 31 -21.75 -5.55 -17.32
C PHE A 31 -21.73 -5.43 -15.79
N ASN A 32 -22.65 -6.11 -15.10
CA ASN A 32 -22.76 -6.03 -13.64
C ASN A 32 -21.57 -6.71 -12.96
N ALA A 33 -21.11 -7.85 -13.51
CA ALA A 33 -19.92 -8.52 -13.02
C ALA A 33 -18.67 -7.63 -13.13
N ASN A 34 -18.50 -6.96 -14.28
CA ASN A 34 -17.38 -6.04 -14.49
C ASN A 34 -17.49 -4.78 -13.61
N ALA A 35 -18.69 -4.25 -13.40
CA ALA A 35 -18.92 -3.11 -12.52
C ALA A 35 -18.55 -3.45 -11.07
N LEU A 36 -18.96 -4.63 -10.58
CA LEU A 36 -18.57 -5.13 -9.27
C LEU A 36 -17.05 -5.25 -9.14
N TYR A 37 -16.39 -5.84 -10.14
CA TYR A 37 -14.94 -5.95 -10.16
C TYR A 37 -14.26 -4.57 -10.09
N PHE A 38 -14.72 -3.61 -10.88
CA PHE A 38 -14.22 -2.24 -10.83
C PHE A 38 -14.40 -1.58 -9.45
N PHE A 39 -15.54 -1.80 -8.79
CA PHE A 39 -15.76 -1.30 -7.42
C PHE A 39 -14.80 -1.93 -6.41
N ILE A 40 -14.49 -3.22 -6.55
CA ILE A 40 -13.49 -3.89 -5.70
C ILE A 40 -12.10 -3.31 -5.95
N SER A 41 -11.72 -3.07 -7.21
CA SER A 41 -10.45 -2.40 -7.55
C SER A 41 -10.37 -0.98 -6.97
N ALA A 42 -11.45 -0.20 -7.06
CA ALA A 42 -11.52 1.14 -6.49
C ALA A 42 -11.43 1.13 -4.96
N LEU A 43 -12.14 0.21 -4.30
CA LEU A 43 -12.05 0.01 -2.85
C LEU A 43 -10.63 -0.35 -2.41
N SER A 44 -10.00 -1.28 -3.13
CA SER A 44 -8.62 -1.72 -2.86
C SER A 44 -7.62 -0.56 -3.00
N TYR A 45 -7.78 0.27 -4.03
CA TYR A 45 -6.99 1.49 -4.19
C TYR A 45 -7.18 2.47 -3.03
N ASN A 46 -8.43 2.68 -2.58
CA ASN A 46 -8.72 3.57 -1.46
C ASN A 46 -8.10 3.07 -0.15
N LEU A 47 -8.15 1.76 0.11
CA LEU A 47 -7.47 1.14 1.26
C LEU A 47 -5.96 1.33 1.18
N PHE A 48 -5.37 1.19 -0.01
CA PHE A 48 -3.95 1.48 -0.23
C PHE A 48 -3.61 2.96 0.00
N ALA A 49 -4.45 3.88 -0.48
CA ALA A 49 -4.28 5.32 -0.25
C ALA A 49 -4.39 5.69 1.24
N PHE A 50 -5.25 5.00 1.99
CA PHE A 50 -5.30 5.10 3.45
C PHE A 50 -4.01 4.55 4.07
N MET A 51 -3.58 3.34 3.72
CA MET A 51 -2.35 2.72 4.23
C MET A 51 -1.11 3.62 4.02
N ARG A 52 -1.02 4.33 2.89
CA ARG A 52 0.06 5.31 2.62
C ARG A 52 0.18 6.41 3.67
N GLN A 53 -0.91 6.75 4.36
CA GLN A 53 -0.89 7.75 5.43
C GLN A 53 -0.24 7.22 6.71
N LEU A 54 -0.20 5.90 6.90
CA LEU A 54 0.46 5.24 8.04
C LEU A 54 1.96 4.99 7.79
N LEU A 55 2.42 5.17 6.56
CA LEU A 55 3.79 4.87 6.16
C LEU A 55 4.71 6.08 6.38
N PRO A 56 5.98 5.87 6.75
CA PRO A 56 6.96 6.94 6.86
C PRO A 56 7.14 7.65 5.50
N GLY A 57 7.44 8.95 5.53
CA GLY A 57 7.30 9.87 4.38
C GLY A 57 8.02 9.44 3.09
N GLU A 58 9.14 8.71 3.19
CA GLU A 58 9.84 8.17 2.01
C GLU A 58 9.01 7.13 1.24
N LEU A 59 8.14 6.38 1.93
CA LEU A 59 7.33 5.32 1.35
C LEU A 59 5.96 5.79 0.85
N THR A 60 5.46 6.94 1.35
CA THR A 60 4.14 7.49 1.03
C THR A 60 3.96 7.82 -0.46
N GLN A 61 5.06 8.11 -1.17
CA GLN A 61 5.04 8.51 -2.58
C GLN A 61 5.21 7.34 -3.57
N HIS A 62 5.45 6.13 -3.08
CA HIS A 62 5.68 4.98 -3.94
C HIS A 62 4.38 4.30 -4.39
N ARG A 63 4.42 3.73 -5.60
CA ARG A 63 3.35 2.88 -6.13
C ARG A 63 3.20 1.58 -5.34
N ALA A 64 2.04 0.95 -5.45
CA ALA A 64 1.73 -0.29 -4.75
C ALA A 64 2.72 -1.41 -5.06
N MET A 65 3.14 -1.54 -6.32
CA MET A 65 4.16 -2.51 -6.73
C MET A 65 5.48 -2.30 -5.97
N MET A 66 5.98 -1.07 -5.89
CA MET A 66 7.22 -0.75 -5.17
C MET A 66 7.10 -1.01 -3.68
N LEU A 67 5.94 -0.70 -3.09
CA LEU A 67 5.67 -0.99 -1.68
C LEU A 67 5.63 -2.51 -1.41
N ARG A 68 5.07 -3.28 -2.34
CA ARG A 68 5.08 -4.75 -2.29
C ARG A 68 6.52 -5.26 -2.19
N TRP A 69 7.42 -4.78 -3.06
CA TRP A 69 8.81 -5.21 -3.04
C TRP A 69 9.58 -4.73 -1.81
N ARG A 70 9.32 -3.50 -1.33
CA ARG A 70 10.03 -2.92 -0.19
C ARG A 70 9.59 -3.48 1.17
N LEU A 71 8.31 -3.82 1.34
CA LEU A 71 7.77 -4.25 2.63
C LEU A 71 7.32 -5.70 2.64
N HIS A 72 6.60 -6.15 1.61
CA HIS A 72 5.97 -7.48 1.62
C HIS A 72 6.91 -8.58 1.12
N ALA A 73 7.70 -8.30 0.08
CA ALA A 73 8.66 -9.24 -0.49
C ALA A 73 10.09 -9.02 0.06
N MET A 74 10.18 -8.54 1.30
CA MET A 74 11.45 -8.31 1.97
C MET A 74 12.10 -9.66 2.33
N ALA A 75 13.33 -9.89 1.90
CA ALA A 75 14.06 -11.11 2.23
C ALA A 75 14.38 -11.18 3.73
N ALA A 76 13.75 -12.12 4.43
CA ALA A 76 13.87 -12.32 5.86
C ALA A 76 13.91 -13.80 6.21
N LYS A 77 14.62 -14.16 7.28
CA LYS A 77 14.54 -15.50 7.89
C LYS A 77 13.71 -15.42 9.16
N VAL A 78 12.59 -16.11 9.19
CA VAL A 78 11.76 -16.26 10.39
C VAL A 78 12.27 -17.45 11.19
N VAL A 79 12.58 -17.24 12.47
CA VAL A 79 13.09 -18.28 13.37
C VAL A 79 12.21 -18.32 14.61
N LYS A 80 11.70 -19.51 14.94
CA LYS A 80 10.96 -19.74 16.18
C LYS A 80 11.90 -20.38 17.20
N THR A 81 12.07 -19.73 18.36
CA THR A 81 12.85 -20.27 19.48
C THR A 81 11.98 -20.23 20.73
N GLY A 82 11.64 -21.41 21.27
CA GLY A 82 10.70 -21.53 22.39
C GLY A 82 9.33 -20.93 22.07
N ARG A 83 8.90 -19.92 22.85
CA ARG A 83 7.65 -19.18 22.66
C ARG A 83 7.83 -17.84 21.93
N GLN A 84 9.01 -17.59 21.37
CA GLN A 84 9.33 -16.33 20.70
C GLN A 84 9.53 -16.54 19.19
N LEU A 85 9.13 -15.52 18.43
CA LEU A 85 9.31 -15.45 16.98
C LEU A 85 10.31 -14.33 16.67
N PHE A 86 11.36 -14.66 15.94
CA PHE A 86 12.39 -13.72 15.52
C PHE A 86 12.38 -13.57 14.01
N VAL A 87 12.49 -12.34 13.53
CA VAL A 87 12.62 -12.03 12.11
C VAL A 87 14.03 -11.50 11.86
N LYS A 88 14.89 -12.30 11.22
CA LYS A 88 16.26 -11.94 10.89
C LYS A 88 16.32 -11.28 9.51
N LEU A 89 16.89 -10.08 9.46
CA LEU A 89 16.86 -9.17 8.32
C LEU A 89 18.26 -8.59 8.10
N LYS A 90 18.59 -8.16 6.88
CA LYS A 90 19.76 -7.29 6.65
C LYS A 90 19.55 -5.95 7.37
N ALA A 91 20.62 -5.35 7.90
CA ALA A 91 20.56 -4.13 8.71
C ALA A 91 19.72 -3.01 8.09
N LYS A 92 19.91 -2.71 6.79
CA LYS A 92 19.12 -1.70 6.07
C LYS A 92 17.61 -1.95 6.10
N HIS A 93 17.20 -3.21 5.95
CA HIS A 93 15.79 -3.60 5.96
C HIS A 93 15.20 -3.64 7.37
N ARG A 94 16.02 -3.95 8.38
CA ARG A 94 15.63 -3.90 9.79
C ARG A 94 15.18 -2.49 10.20
N THR A 95 16.00 -1.47 9.91
CA THR A 95 15.68 -0.08 10.25
C THR A 95 14.37 0.38 9.61
N LEU A 96 14.18 0.07 8.32
CA LEU A 96 12.94 0.40 7.59
C LEU A 96 11.72 -0.29 8.22
N LEU A 97 11.82 -1.58 8.51
CA LEU A 97 10.72 -2.34 9.11
C LEU A 97 10.40 -1.82 10.51
N GLU A 98 11.40 -1.50 11.33
CA GLU A 98 11.21 -0.93 12.67
C GLU A 98 10.48 0.42 12.59
N GLN A 99 10.87 1.31 11.68
CA GLN A 99 10.18 2.59 11.47
C GLN A 99 8.70 2.40 11.08
N VAL A 100 8.41 1.46 10.17
CA VAL A 100 7.03 1.16 9.76
C VAL A 100 6.23 0.59 10.93
N LEU A 101 6.79 -0.35 11.70
CA LEU A 101 6.11 -0.94 12.86
C LEU A 101 5.85 0.09 13.96
N ILE A 102 6.77 1.03 14.18
CA ILE A 102 6.57 2.14 15.12
C ILE A 102 5.46 3.06 14.61
N ALA A 103 5.51 3.47 13.34
CA ALA A 103 4.47 4.32 12.74
C ALA A 103 3.07 3.69 12.83
N LEU A 104 2.96 2.37 12.66
CA LEU A 104 1.71 1.64 12.82
C LEU A 104 1.21 1.61 14.27
N LYS A 105 2.10 1.53 15.26
CA LYS A 105 1.73 1.52 16.69
C LYS A 105 1.33 2.89 17.22
N THR A 106 1.97 3.94 16.72
CA THR A 106 1.74 5.33 17.16
C THR A 106 0.78 6.06 16.22
N PHE A 107 0.03 5.33 15.40
CA PHE A 107 -0.85 5.95 14.42
C PHE A 107 -1.98 6.70 15.14
N GLU A 108 -1.94 8.02 15.05
CA GLU A 108 -3.10 8.87 15.32
C GLU A 108 -3.75 9.27 13.99
N PRO A 109 -5.05 9.02 13.80
CA PRO A 109 -5.73 9.40 12.58
C PRO A 109 -5.67 10.92 12.44
N ARG A 110 -5.21 11.40 11.28
CA ARG A 110 -5.25 12.83 10.96
C ARG A 110 -6.71 13.31 11.07
N PRO A 111 -7.00 14.39 11.83
CA PRO A 111 -8.35 14.94 11.87
C PRO A 111 -8.76 15.33 10.45
N VAL A 112 -9.87 14.76 10.01
CA VAL A 112 -10.54 15.03 8.73
C VAL A 112 -11.04 16.47 8.68
#